data_AF-A0A961RWJ2-F1
#
_entry.id   AF-A0A961RWJ2-F1
#
_cell.length_a   1.000
_cell.length_b   1.000
_cell.length_c   1.000
_cell.angle_alpha   90.00
_cell.angle_beta   90.00
_cell.angle_gamma   90.00
#
_symmetry.space_group_name_H-M   'P 1'
#
loop_
_entity.id
_entity.type
_entity.pdbx_description
1 polymer ?
#
loop_
_entity_poly.entity_id
_entity_poly.type
_entity_poly.pdbx_seq_one_letter_code
_entity_poly.pdbx_strand_id
1 'polypeptide(L)'
;LEACGLDGPKLQIFAEGPDWYHPGRSGTIRLGPKVILASFGEFHPMTLEALDVTGPLCGFEVFLDAIPEPRQKATRTKPVLALSPLQAVRRDYAFVVDKGQEAAAIIRAASGADKKLISNVSVFDIFEGASLGEGKKSVAIEVTLQPSGKTLTDEEIDAISARIVENVGKSAGGVLRG
;
A
#
# COMPACT_ATOMS: atom_id res chain seq x y z
N LEU A 1 7.87 -11.89 5.25
CA LEU A 1 6.92 -12.38 4.22
C LEU A 1 7.54 -12.44 2.83
N GLU A 2 8.23 -11.40 2.35
CA GLU A 2 8.99 -11.47 1.07
C GLU A 2 10.07 -12.55 1.08
N ALA A 3 10.80 -12.67 2.20
CA ALA A 3 11.76 -13.77 2.41
C ALA A 3 11.11 -15.18 2.32
N CYS A 4 9.80 -15.28 2.50
CA CYS A 4 9.02 -16.51 2.35
C CYS A 4 8.48 -16.70 0.91
N GLY A 5 8.91 -15.87 -0.04
CA GLY A 5 8.52 -15.95 -1.45
C GLY A 5 7.19 -15.27 -1.80
N LEU A 6 6.61 -14.48 -0.88
CA LEU A 6 5.39 -13.72 -1.15
C LEU A 6 5.69 -12.38 -1.82
N ASP A 7 4.84 -12.05 -2.78
CA ASP A 7 4.87 -10.80 -3.54
C ASP A 7 4.22 -9.68 -2.71
N GLY A 8 5.03 -8.78 -2.15
CA GLY A 8 4.59 -7.68 -1.27
C GLY A 8 3.37 -6.89 -1.76
N PRO A 9 3.33 -6.47 -3.05
CA PRO A 9 2.17 -5.81 -3.68
C PRO A 9 0.83 -6.57 -3.63
N LYS A 10 0.82 -7.89 -3.37
CA LYS A 10 -0.41 -8.68 -3.24
C LYS A 10 -0.93 -8.77 -1.81
N LEU A 11 -0.14 -8.33 -0.84
CA LEU A 11 -0.49 -8.36 0.56
C LEU A 11 -1.39 -7.17 0.90
N GLN A 12 -2.38 -7.41 1.75
CA GLN A 12 -3.33 -6.40 2.20
C GLN A 12 -3.20 -6.25 3.71
N ILE A 13 -3.25 -5.01 4.18
CA ILE A 13 -3.30 -4.68 5.60
C ILE A 13 -4.74 -4.38 5.96
N PHE A 14 -5.23 -4.97 7.05
CA PHE A 14 -6.53 -4.69 7.63
C PHE A 14 -6.35 -4.18 9.06
N ALA A 15 -7.10 -3.14 9.45
CA ALA A 15 -7.07 -2.55 10.79
C ALA A 15 -7.85 -3.40 11.82
N GLU A 16 -7.55 -4.69 11.84
CA GLU A 16 -8.15 -5.70 12.71
C GLU A 16 -7.03 -6.63 13.17
N GLY A 17 -6.92 -6.85 14.47
CA GLY A 17 -5.96 -7.75 15.10
C GLY A 17 -6.59 -8.49 16.29
N PRO A 18 -5.91 -9.51 16.84
CA PRO A 18 -6.34 -10.19 18.05
C PRO A 18 -6.57 -9.24 19.24
N ASP A 19 -7.45 -9.64 20.17
CA ASP A 19 -7.90 -8.80 21.30
C ASP A 19 -6.80 -8.40 22.29
N TRP A 20 -5.65 -9.09 22.28
CA TRP A 20 -4.48 -8.72 23.09
C TRP A 20 -3.66 -7.58 22.49
N TYR A 21 -4.01 -7.11 21.29
CA TYR A 21 -3.48 -5.88 20.71
C TYR A 21 -4.41 -4.69 20.94
N HIS A 22 -3.87 -3.49 20.81
CA HIS A 22 -4.64 -2.25 20.88
C HIS A 22 -5.56 -2.13 19.65
N PRO A 23 -6.87 -1.86 19.83
CA PRO A 23 -7.87 -1.91 18.75
C PRO A 23 -7.64 -0.87 17.64
N GLY A 24 -7.07 0.30 17.98
CA GLY A 24 -6.76 1.36 17.01
C GLY A 24 -5.31 1.36 16.51
N ARG A 25 -4.47 0.43 16.96
CA ARG A 25 -3.01 0.44 16.69
C ARG A 25 -2.49 -0.97 16.40
N SER A 26 -3.30 -1.74 15.70
CA SER A 26 -2.96 -3.10 15.28
C SER A 26 -3.60 -3.44 13.95
N GLY A 27 -3.10 -4.50 13.34
CA GLY A 27 -3.63 -4.98 12.09
C GLY A 27 -3.14 -6.37 11.74
N THR A 28 -3.70 -6.88 10.66
CA THR A 28 -3.36 -8.18 10.08
C THR A 28 -2.84 -7.99 8.67
N ILE A 29 -1.81 -8.74 8.31
CA ILE A 29 -1.36 -8.88 6.93
C ILE A 29 -2.06 -10.10 6.35
N ARG A 30 -2.83 -9.91 5.29
CA ARG A 30 -3.66 -10.96 4.67
C ARG A 30 -3.35 -11.13 3.19
N LEU A 31 -3.49 -12.38 2.71
CA LEU A 31 -3.56 -12.70 1.29
C LEU A 31 -5.02 -12.81 0.87
N GLY A 32 -5.52 -11.73 0.26
CA GLY A 32 -6.96 -11.54 0.09
C GLY A 32 -7.68 -11.38 1.45
N PRO A 33 -9.01 -11.48 1.48
CA PRO A 33 -9.78 -11.13 2.68
C PRO A 33 -9.71 -12.17 3.81
N LYS A 34 -9.40 -13.44 3.49
CA LYS A 34 -9.58 -14.58 4.41
C LYS A 34 -8.29 -15.14 4.99
N VAL A 35 -7.18 -15.14 4.24
CA VAL A 35 -5.96 -15.81 4.66
C VAL A 35 -5.12 -14.83 5.46
N ILE A 36 -5.11 -14.98 6.79
CA ILE A 36 -4.26 -14.19 7.68
C ILE A 36 -2.86 -14.82 7.69
N LEU A 37 -1.86 -14.01 7.34
CA LEU A 37 -0.46 -14.44 7.28
C LEU A 37 0.36 -13.94 8.47
N ALA A 38 -0.04 -12.79 9.02
CA ALA A 38 0.60 -12.20 10.19
C ALA A 38 -0.35 -11.26 10.92
N SER A 39 -0.09 -11.05 12.20
CA SER A 39 -0.69 -10.02 13.04
C SER A 39 0.41 -9.11 13.57
N PHE A 40 0.14 -7.83 13.75
CA PHE A 40 1.11 -6.88 14.30
C PHE A 40 0.40 -5.72 15.00
N GLY A 41 1.11 -5.06 15.91
CA GLY A 41 0.59 -3.84 16.54
C GLY A 41 1.20 -3.56 17.90
N GLU A 42 0.73 -2.48 18.51
CA GLU A 42 0.93 -2.19 19.93
C GLU A 42 0.07 -3.13 20.78
N PHE A 43 0.64 -3.73 21.82
CA PHE A 43 -0.13 -4.56 22.75
C PHE A 43 -1.15 -3.72 23.53
N HIS A 44 -2.27 -4.34 23.90
CA HIS A 44 -3.29 -3.68 24.71
C HIS A 44 -2.74 -3.35 26.10
N PRO A 45 -3.02 -2.16 26.68
CA PRO A 45 -2.50 -1.78 28.01
C PRO A 45 -2.82 -2.82 29.09
N MET A 46 -4.03 -3.38 29.10
CA MET A 46 -4.43 -4.45 30.04
C MET A 46 -3.64 -5.75 29.87
N THR A 47 -3.24 -6.08 28.64
CA THR A 47 -2.39 -7.26 28.38
C THR A 47 -1.00 -7.04 28.95
N LEU A 48 -0.44 -5.84 28.80
CA LEU A 48 0.87 -5.49 29.35
C LEU A 48 0.86 -5.46 30.88
N GLU A 49 -0.21 -4.91 31.48
CA GLU A 49 -0.40 -4.92 32.93
C GLU A 49 -0.47 -6.34 33.50
N ALA A 50 -1.20 -7.24 32.85
CA ALA A 50 -1.28 -8.64 33.26
C ALA A 50 0.07 -9.39 33.17
N LEU A 51 1.01 -8.90 32.38
CA LEU A 51 2.35 -9.46 32.19
C LEU A 51 3.43 -8.73 32.98
N ASP A 52 3.07 -7.71 33.78
CA ASP A 52 4.00 -6.86 34.53
C ASP A 52 5.03 -6.14 33.63
N VAL A 53 4.58 -5.70 32.46
CA VAL A 53 5.40 -4.99 31.47
C VAL A 53 5.01 -3.51 31.42
N THR A 54 6.01 -2.64 31.53
CA THR A 54 5.81 -1.19 31.48
C THR A 54 6.15 -0.60 30.12
N GLY A 55 5.30 0.31 29.63
CA GLY A 55 5.53 1.11 28.43
C GLY A 55 4.87 0.55 27.17
N PRO A 56 4.82 1.33 26.08
CA PRO A 56 4.25 0.88 24.82
C PRO A 56 5.16 -0.17 24.21
N LEU A 57 4.63 -1.39 24.04
CA LEU A 57 5.36 -2.48 23.40
C LEU A 57 4.64 -2.87 22.11
N CYS A 58 5.42 -2.98 21.02
CA CYS A 58 4.94 -3.50 19.76
C CYS A 58 5.38 -4.95 19.60
N GLY A 59 4.53 -5.75 18.95
CA GLY A 59 4.84 -7.12 18.60
C GLY A 59 4.28 -7.48 17.23
N PHE A 60 4.73 -8.60 16.71
CA PHE A 60 4.14 -9.24 15.54
C PHE A 60 4.24 -10.76 15.65
N GLU A 61 3.36 -11.43 14.94
CA GLU A 61 3.32 -12.88 14.79
C GLU A 61 3.18 -13.22 13.31
N VAL A 62 3.90 -14.23 12.84
CA VAL A 62 3.84 -14.71 11.44
C VAL A 62 3.43 -16.17 11.44
N PHE A 63 2.32 -16.47 10.76
CA PHE A 63 1.79 -17.83 10.63
C PHE A 63 2.45 -18.52 9.43
N LEU A 64 3.58 -19.18 9.67
CA LEU A 64 4.35 -19.84 8.60
C LEU A 64 3.52 -20.89 7.85
N ASP A 65 2.68 -21.64 8.55
CA ASP A 65 1.81 -22.67 7.96
C ASP A 65 0.70 -22.09 7.06
N ALA A 66 0.36 -20.81 7.24
CA ALA A 66 -0.62 -20.13 6.41
C ALA A 66 -0.03 -19.57 5.10
N ILE A 67 1.31 -19.53 4.99
CA ILE A 67 2.01 -19.05 3.79
C ILE A 67 1.86 -20.11 2.70
N PRO A 68 1.16 -19.81 1.58
CA PRO A 68 1.03 -20.77 0.51
C PRO A 68 2.42 -21.14 -0.04
N GLU A 69 2.64 -22.43 -0.25
CA GLU A 69 3.84 -22.86 -0.94
C GLU A 69 3.92 -22.18 -2.32
N PRO A 70 5.10 -21.73 -2.73
CA PRO A 70 5.28 -21.18 -4.06
C PRO A 70 4.80 -22.21 -5.09
N ARG A 71 3.68 -21.92 -5.76
CA ARG A 71 3.24 -22.66 -6.96
C ARG A 71 4.20 -22.33 -8.10
N GLN A 72 5.47 -22.73 -7.98
CA GLN A 72 6.34 -22.77 -9.13
C GLN A 72 5.78 -23.85 -10.03
N LYS A 73 5.13 -23.45 -11.14
CA LYS A 73 5.07 -24.33 -12.30
C LYS A 73 6.52 -24.76 -12.54
N ALA A 74 6.77 -26.06 -12.63
CA ALA A 74 8.09 -26.58 -12.96
C ALA A 74 8.48 -26.14 -14.38
N THR A 75 8.93 -24.90 -14.52
CA THR A 75 9.56 -24.39 -15.71
C THR A 75 11.06 -24.54 -15.50
N ARG A 76 11.72 -25.28 -16.41
CA ARG A 76 13.17 -25.54 -16.39
C ARG A 76 14.05 -24.28 -16.41
N THR A 77 13.45 -23.11 -16.58
CA THR A 77 14.15 -21.85 -16.77
C THR A 77 13.49 -20.76 -15.92
N LYS A 78 14.30 -19.93 -15.25
CA LYS A 78 13.81 -18.69 -14.64
C LYS A 78 13.15 -17.82 -15.74
N PRO A 79 12.07 -17.09 -15.42
CA PRO A 79 11.51 -16.11 -16.35
C PRO A 79 12.61 -15.14 -16.81
N VAL A 80 12.55 -14.73 -18.08
CA VAL A 80 13.48 -13.73 -18.60
C VAL A 80 13.31 -12.44 -17.80
N LEU A 81 14.41 -11.94 -17.24
CA LEU A 81 14.45 -10.65 -16.58
C LEU A 81 14.29 -9.56 -17.65
N ALA A 82 13.09 -8.98 -17.75
CA ALA A 82 12.80 -7.88 -18.65
C ALA A 82 12.96 -6.56 -17.89
N LEU A 83 14.18 -6.01 -17.90
CA LEU A 83 14.42 -4.64 -17.44
C LEU A 83 14.15 -3.66 -18.58
N SER A 84 13.49 -2.55 -18.26
CA SER A 84 13.42 -1.47 -19.22
C SER A 84 14.77 -0.74 -19.28
N PRO A 85 15.32 -0.50 -20.49
CA PRO A 85 16.49 0.36 -20.66
C PRO A 85 16.13 1.86 -20.63
N LEU A 86 14.85 2.20 -20.49
CA LEU A 86 14.34 3.56 -20.59
C LEU A 86 14.27 4.23 -19.22
N GLN A 87 14.38 5.56 -19.21
CA GLN A 87 14.34 6.35 -17.98
C GLN A 87 12.95 6.29 -17.33
N ALA A 88 12.94 6.04 -16.03
CA ALA A 88 11.74 6.14 -15.21
C ALA A 88 11.32 7.60 -15.04
N VAL A 89 10.01 7.87 -15.09
CA VAL A 89 9.44 9.18 -14.78
C VAL A 89 8.73 9.10 -13.45
N ARG A 90 8.98 10.08 -12.56
CA ARG A 90 8.31 10.21 -11.27
C ARG A 90 7.39 11.42 -11.26
N ARG A 91 6.22 11.26 -10.68
CA ARG A 91 5.20 12.31 -10.53
C ARG A 91 4.56 12.20 -9.17
N ASP A 92 4.42 13.36 -8.54
CA ASP A 92 3.81 13.47 -7.22
C ASP A 92 2.37 13.96 -7.35
N TYR A 93 1.50 13.39 -6.52
CA TYR A 93 0.10 13.77 -6.44
C TYR A 93 -0.28 13.93 -4.98
N ALA A 94 -0.91 15.04 -4.64
CA ALA A 94 -1.49 15.25 -3.32
C ALA A 94 -3.02 15.14 -3.41
N PHE A 95 -3.61 14.18 -2.71
CA PHE A 95 -5.07 13.99 -2.69
C PHE A 95 -5.64 14.42 -1.34
N VAL A 96 -6.65 15.27 -1.36
CA VAL A 96 -7.46 15.56 -0.18
C VAL A 96 -8.57 14.52 -0.08
N VAL A 97 -8.63 13.83 1.05
CA VAL A 97 -9.57 12.75 1.36
C VAL A 97 -10.13 12.94 2.77
N ASP A 98 -11.19 12.20 3.11
CA ASP A 98 -11.66 12.09 4.49
C ASP A 98 -10.59 11.48 5.39
N LYS A 99 -10.54 11.93 6.65
CA LYS A 99 -9.52 11.49 7.63
C LYS A 99 -9.53 9.96 7.84
N GLY A 100 -10.70 9.34 7.78
CA GLY A 100 -10.86 7.88 7.86
C GLY A 100 -10.44 7.10 6.62
N GLN A 101 -10.18 7.77 5.48
CA GLN A 101 -9.84 7.09 4.24
C GLN A 101 -8.48 6.41 4.35
N GLU A 102 -8.41 5.12 4.03
CA GLU A 102 -7.17 4.36 4.05
C GLU A 102 -6.22 4.79 2.92
N ALA A 103 -4.96 5.04 3.26
CA ALA A 103 -3.92 5.34 2.26
C ALA A 103 -3.71 4.17 1.29
N ALA A 104 -3.87 2.92 1.76
CA ALA A 104 -3.80 1.73 0.92
C ALA A 104 -4.86 1.71 -0.19
N ALA A 105 -6.03 2.32 0.01
CA ALA A 105 -7.04 2.46 -1.04
C ALA A 105 -6.57 3.43 -2.15
N ILE A 106 -5.93 4.54 -1.76
CA ILE A 106 -5.35 5.53 -2.70
C ILE A 106 -4.23 4.88 -3.54
N ILE A 107 -3.30 4.18 -2.89
CA ILE A 107 -2.21 3.46 -3.55
C ILE A 107 -2.76 2.45 -4.57
N ARG A 108 -3.76 1.64 -4.18
CA ARG A 108 -4.41 0.66 -5.06
C ARG A 108 -5.10 1.32 -6.25
N ALA A 109 -5.82 2.42 -6.02
CA ALA A 109 -6.53 3.15 -7.08
C ALA A 109 -5.56 3.75 -8.10
N ALA A 110 -4.48 4.39 -7.65
CA ALA A 110 -3.43 4.94 -8.50
C ALA A 110 -2.71 3.83 -9.29
N SER A 111 -2.28 2.77 -8.61
CA SER A 111 -1.63 1.61 -9.26
C SER A 111 -2.52 0.92 -10.30
N GLY A 112 -3.84 0.98 -10.10
CA GLY A 112 -4.83 0.42 -11.01
C GLY A 112 -5.05 1.21 -12.30
N ALA A 113 -4.56 2.45 -12.40
CA ALA A 113 -4.75 3.31 -13.58
C ALA A 113 -4.04 2.80 -14.84
N ASP A 114 -2.85 2.21 -14.67
CA ASP A 114 -2.15 1.51 -15.74
C ASP A 114 -1.14 0.51 -15.16
N LYS A 115 -1.55 -0.76 -15.03
CA LYS A 115 -0.72 -1.82 -14.43
C LYS A 115 0.52 -2.18 -15.24
N LYS A 116 0.63 -1.73 -16.49
CA LYS A 116 1.79 -2.00 -17.34
C LYS A 116 2.84 -0.93 -17.18
N LEU A 117 2.40 0.33 -17.08
CA LEU A 117 3.30 1.48 -17.01
C LEU A 117 3.65 1.87 -15.58
N ILE A 118 2.70 1.78 -14.64
CA ILE A 118 2.92 2.13 -13.25
C ILE A 118 3.65 0.98 -12.56
N SER A 119 4.90 1.24 -12.19
CA SER A 119 5.78 0.25 -11.56
C SER A 119 5.78 0.35 -10.03
N ASN A 120 5.53 1.53 -9.48
CA ASN A 120 5.48 1.76 -8.04
C ASN A 120 4.57 2.95 -7.72
N VAL A 121 3.91 2.87 -6.57
CA VAL A 121 3.17 3.97 -5.94
C VAL A 121 3.48 3.94 -4.44
N SER A 122 3.96 5.04 -3.90
CA SER A 122 4.32 5.14 -2.49
C SER A 122 3.81 6.43 -1.87
N VAL A 123 3.43 6.38 -0.59
CA VAL A 123 3.08 7.57 0.18
C VAL A 123 4.36 8.14 0.77
N PHE A 124 4.60 9.44 0.60
CA PHE A 124 5.77 10.12 1.16
C PHE A 124 5.41 11.21 2.16
N ASP A 125 4.17 11.71 2.15
CA ASP A 125 3.71 12.70 3.13
C ASP A 125 2.21 12.57 3.44
N ILE A 126 1.84 12.86 4.68
CA ILE A 126 0.45 12.98 5.13
C ILE A 126 0.33 14.27 5.92
N PHE A 127 -0.49 15.19 5.42
CA PHE A 127 -0.73 16.48 6.04
C PHE A 127 -2.16 16.56 6.59
N GLU A 128 -2.28 16.88 7.87
CA GLU A 128 -3.54 17.23 8.53
C GLU A 128 -3.46 18.69 9.01
N GLY A 129 -4.33 19.56 8.51
CA GLY A 129 -4.30 20.97 8.86
C GLY A 129 -5.60 21.68 8.53
N ALA A 130 -5.85 22.80 9.22
CA ALA A 130 -7.10 23.56 9.08
C ALA A 130 -7.38 24.06 7.65
N SER A 131 -6.33 24.25 6.84
CA SER A 131 -6.45 24.65 5.43
C SER A 131 -7.12 23.63 4.52
N LEU A 132 -7.29 22.38 4.97
CA LEU A 132 -7.97 21.31 4.22
C LEU A 132 -9.47 21.21 4.53
N GLY A 133 -9.95 21.95 5.54
CA GLY A 133 -11.28 21.75 6.12
C GLY A 133 -11.33 20.68 7.21
N GLU A 134 -12.37 20.73 8.03
CA GLU A 134 -12.56 19.79 9.14
C GLU A 134 -12.76 18.35 8.63
N GLY A 135 -12.14 17.39 9.32
CA GLY A 135 -12.28 15.97 8.98
C GLY A 135 -11.54 15.54 7.70
N LYS A 136 -10.70 16.39 7.11
CA LYS A 136 -9.90 16.08 5.92
C LYS A 136 -8.43 15.87 6.24
N LYS A 137 -7.76 15.10 5.39
CA LYS A 137 -6.30 14.97 5.34
C LYS A 137 -5.83 14.99 3.89
N SER A 138 -4.60 15.41 3.66
CA SER A 138 -3.94 15.37 2.37
C SER A 138 -2.92 14.24 2.38
N VAL A 139 -3.02 13.33 1.42
CA VAL A 139 -2.08 12.21 1.26
C VAL A 139 -1.29 12.45 -0.02
N ALA A 140 0.02 12.62 0.11
CA ALA A 140 0.92 12.81 -1.01
C ALA A 140 1.55 11.46 -1.42
N ILE A 141 1.41 11.13 -2.70
CA ILE A 141 1.95 9.91 -3.29
C ILE A 141 2.92 10.25 -4.41
N GLU A 142 4.01 9.49 -4.51
CA GLU A 142 4.89 9.45 -5.67
C GLU A 142 4.48 8.24 -6.52
N VAL A 143 4.28 8.46 -7.81
CA VAL A 143 4.01 7.42 -8.81
C VAL A 143 5.21 7.32 -9.75
N THR A 144 5.75 6.11 -9.90
CA THR A 144 6.85 5.82 -10.84
C THR A 144 6.31 5.15 -12.10
N LEU A 145 6.44 5.83 -13.24
CA LEU A 145 6.13 5.34 -14.57
C LEU A 145 7.40 4.75 -15.21
N GLN A 146 7.34 3.49 -15.60
CA GLN A 146 8.45 2.76 -16.21
C GLN A 146 8.07 2.29 -17.62
N PRO A 147 8.30 3.10 -18.67
CA PRO A 147 8.04 2.67 -20.04
C PRO A 147 8.95 1.50 -20.41
N SER A 148 8.48 0.56 -21.23
CA SER A 148 9.26 -0.61 -21.67
C SER A 148 9.56 -0.64 -23.18
N GLY A 149 8.90 0.20 -23.98
CA GLY A 149 9.00 0.19 -25.44
C GLY A 149 9.64 1.45 -26.04
N LYS A 150 9.12 2.63 -25.65
CA LYS A 150 9.63 3.95 -26.08
C LYS A 150 9.58 4.92 -24.91
N THR A 151 10.38 5.98 -24.98
CA THR A 151 10.27 7.12 -24.04
C THR A 151 8.85 7.68 -24.10
N LEU A 152 8.31 8.03 -22.93
CA LEU A 152 6.99 8.66 -22.83
C LEU A 152 7.04 10.08 -23.38
N THR A 153 6.01 10.45 -24.13
CA THR A 153 5.77 11.87 -24.47
C THR A 153 5.01 12.56 -23.34
N ASP A 154 5.01 13.90 -23.35
CA ASP A 154 4.27 14.68 -22.35
C ASP A 154 2.77 14.37 -22.41
N GLU A 155 2.21 14.18 -23.61
CA GLU A 155 0.79 13.84 -23.79
C GLU A 155 0.45 12.46 -23.20
N GLU A 156 1.37 11.51 -23.28
CA GLU A 156 1.20 10.17 -22.67
C GLU A 156 1.26 10.25 -21.14
N ILE A 157 2.14 11.09 -20.60
CA ILE A 157 2.25 11.34 -19.16
C ILE A 157 0.99 12.02 -18.62
N ASP A 158 0.49 13.03 -19.34
CA ASP A 158 -0.72 13.76 -18.97
C ASP A 158 -1.96 12.86 -19.02
N ALA A 159 -2.08 12.02 -20.06
CA ALA A 159 -3.17 11.05 -20.17
C ALA A 159 -3.17 10.01 -19.04
N ILE A 160 -2.00 9.62 -18.54
CA ILE A 160 -1.87 8.71 -17.39
C ILE A 160 -2.18 9.45 -16.09
N SER A 161 -1.69 10.68 -15.95
CA SER A 161 -1.99 11.53 -14.79
C SER A 161 -3.48 11.76 -14.62
N ALA A 162 -4.20 12.07 -15.71
CA ALA A 162 -5.65 12.23 -15.71
C ALA A 162 -6.36 10.93 -15.26
N ARG A 163 -5.91 9.77 -15.76
CA ARG A 163 -6.45 8.45 -15.36
C ARG A 163 -6.21 8.14 -13.88
N ILE A 164 -5.04 8.48 -13.34
CA ILE A 164 -4.73 8.32 -11.92
C ILE A 164 -5.69 9.15 -11.07
N VAL A 165 -5.84 10.44 -11.40
CA VAL A 165 -6.74 11.36 -10.68
C VAL A 165 -8.18 10.88 -10.74
N GLU A 166 -8.66 10.47 -11.91
CA GLU A 166 -10.02 9.94 -12.09
C GLU A 166 -10.24 8.67 -11.25
N ASN A 167 -9.31 7.72 -11.28
CA ASN A 167 -9.43 6.47 -10.54
C ASN A 167 -9.41 6.67 -9.03
N VAL A 168 -8.52 7.53 -8.54
CA VAL A 168 -8.45 7.89 -7.10
C VAL A 168 -9.73 8.62 -6.68
N GLY A 169 -10.24 9.53 -7.50
CA GLY A 169 -11.51 10.21 -7.25
C GLY A 169 -12.68 9.24 -7.14
N LYS A 170 -12.80 8.28 -8.07
CA LYS A 170 -13.88 7.28 -8.07
C LYS A 170 -13.77 6.26 -6.93
N SER A 171 -12.56 5.79 -6.62
CA SER A 171 -12.37 4.62 -5.74
C SER A 171 -12.10 5.00 -4.29
N ALA A 172 -11.52 6.18 -4.03
CA ALA A 172 -11.11 6.63 -2.71
C ALA A 172 -11.65 8.02 -2.34
N GLY A 173 -12.49 8.62 -3.20
CA GLY A 173 -13.06 9.95 -2.97
C GLY A 173 -12.02 11.08 -2.95
N GLY A 174 -10.82 10.83 -3.47
CA GLY A 174 -9.71 11.78 -3.42
C GLY A 174 -9.84 12.91 -4.44
N VAL A 175 -9.72 14.15 -3.98
CA VAL A 175 -9.68 15.33 -4.84
C VAL A 175 -8.23 15.79 -4.95
N LEU A 176 -7.73 15.98 -6.17
CA LEU A 176 -6.37 16.47 -6.38
C LEU A 176 -6.23 17.88 -5.80
N ARG A 177 -5.18 18.08 -5.00
CA ARG A 177 -4.77 19.36 -4.44
C ARG A 177 -3.84 20.05 -5.45
N GLY A 178 -4.27 21.20 -5.95
CA GLY A 178 -3.46 22.10 -6.78
C GLY A 178 -2.49 22.93 -5.96
#